data_AF-A0A0C3CWI5-F1
#
_entry.id   AF-A0A0C3CWI5-F1
#
_cell.length_a   1.000
_cell.length_b   1.000
_cell.length_c   1.000
_cell.angle_alpha   90.00
_cell.angle_beta   90.00
_cell.angle_gamma   90.00
#
_symmetry.space_group_name_H-M   'P 1'
#
loop_
_entity.id
_entity.type
_entity.pdbx_description
1 polymer ?
#
loop_
_entity_poly.entity_id
_entity_poly.type
_entity_poly.pdbx_seq_one_letter_code
_entity_poly.pdbx_strand_id
1 'polypeptide(L)' 'MFFQVFPYELFRQSILLGCRLFFLPPYSLDLNPIEQAFSAIKAFLRRNWKDDGLSVMDRACHNITTDIAWGFFCASGYVI' A
#
# COMPACT_ATOMS: atom_id res chain seq x y z
N MET A 1 7.41 4.95 -8.65
CA MET A 1 6.75 5.15 -9.95
C MET A 1 6.05 3.85 -10.34
N PHE A 2 4.97 3.52 -9.62
CA PHE A 2 4.02 2.51 -10.09
C PHE A 2 3.15 3.22 -11.13
N PHE A 3 3.34 2.90 -12.41
CA PHE A 3 2.46 3.38 -13.47
C PHE A 3 1.10 2.71 -13.31
N GLN A 4 0.08 3.49 -13.02
CA GLN A 4 -1.28 3.00 -12.82
C GLN A 4 -1.98 2.86 -14.18
N VAL A 5 -1.59 1.85 -14.95
CA VAL A 5 -2.38 1.33 -16.06
C VAL A 5 -3.13 0.12 -15.52
N PHE A 6 -4.41 0.28 -15.20
CA PHE A 6 -5.26 -0.85 -14.80
C PHE A 6 -5.62 -1.69 -16.03
N PRO A 7 -5.24 -2.99 -16.09
CA PRO A 7 -5.64 -3.88 -17.17
C PRO A 7 -7.16 -4.07 -17.22
N TYR A 8 -7.73 -4.22 -18.42
CA TYR A 8 -9.18 -4.35 -18.59
C TYR A 8 -9.75 -5.62 -17.92
N GLU A 9 -8.99 -6.70 -17.83
CA GLU A 9 -9.34 -7.90 -17.08
C GLU A 9 -9.56 -7.63 -15.59
N LEU A 10 -8.66 -6.88 -14.97
CA LEU A 10 -8.73 -6.52 -13.55
C LEU A 10 -9.96 -5.64 -13.27
N PHE A 11 -10.26 -4.71 -14.18
CA PHE A 11 -11.49 -3.93 -14.13
C PHE A 11 -12.72 -4.84 -14.17
N ARG A 12 -12.79 -5.78 -15.12
CA ARG A 12 -13.90 -6.73 -15.25
C ARG A 12 -14.06 -7.60 -13.99
N GLN A 13 -12.97 -8.10 -13.42
CA GLN A 13 -13.00 -8.90 -12.19
C GLN A 13 -13.52 -8.11 -10.99
N SER A 14 -13.08 -6.85 -10.83
CA SER A 14 -13.52 -6.00 -9.72
C SER A 14 -15.04 -5.77 -9.72
N ILE A 15 -15.65 -5.59 -10.92
CA ILE A 15 -17.10 -5.44 -11.07
C ILE A 15 -17.82 -6.73 -10.68
N LEU A 16 -17.30 -7.88 -11.12
CA LEU A 16 -17.90 -9.19 -10.80
C LEU A 16 -17.89 -9.50 -9.29
N LEU A 17 -16.89 -8.98 -8.57
CA LEU A 17 -16.76 -9.15 -7.12
C LEU A 17 -17.52 -8.08 -6.30
N GLY A 18 -18.20 -7.13 -6.96
CA GLY A 18 -18.91 -6.03 -6.29
C GLY A 18 -17.98 -4.96 -5.68
N CYS A 19 -16.72 -4.91 -6.11
CA CYS A 19 -15.77 -3.91 -5.64
C CYS A 19 -16.09 -2.52 -6.21
N ARG A 20 -15.84 -1.48 -5.40
CA ARG A 20 -15.84 -0.09 -5.87
C ARG A 20 -14.43 0.32 -6.27
N LEU A 21 -14.30 0.78 -7.50
CA LEU A 21 -13.05 1.36 -8.02
C LEU A 21 -13.05 2.86 -7.77
N PHE A 22 -11.97 3.35 -7.16
CA PHE A 22 -11.73 4.78 -6.97
C PHE A 22 -10.74 5.27 -8.03
N PHE A 23 -11.04 6.40 -8.66
CA PHE A 23 -10.11 7.04 -9.58
C PHE A 23 -8.95 7.65 -8.80
N LEU A 24 -7.73 7.29 -9.18
CA LEU A 24 -6.52 7.94 -8.68
C LEU A 24 -5.88 8.74 -9.83
N PRO A 25 -5.71 10.07 -9.67
CA PRO A 25 -5.07 10.86 -10.71
C PRO A 25 -3.60 10.42 -10.91
N PRO A 26 -3.06 10.49 -12.15
CA PRO A 26 -1.67 10.16 -12.42
C PRO A 26 -0.70 10.94 -11.52
N TYR A 27 0.40 10.30 -11.11
CA TYR A 27 1.46 10.88 -10.27
C TYR A 27 1.02 11.40 -8.89
N SER A 28 -0.23 11.13 -8.46
CA SER A 28 -0.74 11.55 -7.15
C SER A 28 -0.37 10.54 -6.06
N LEU A 29 0.93 10.38 -5.80
CA LEU A 29 1.44 9.46 -4.79
C LEU A 29 0.87 9.76 -3.39
N ASP A 30 0.62 11.02 -3.07
CA ASP A 30 0.07 11.45 -1.78
C ASP A 30 -1.33 10.85 -1.52
N LEU A 31 -2.09 10.62 -2.58
CA LEU A 31 -3.42 10.02 -2.55
C LEU A 31 -3.38 8.49 -2.56
N ASN A 32 -2.20 7.86 -2.53
CA ASN A 32 -2.06 6.41 -2.52
C ASN A 32 -1.50 5.92 -1.17
N PRO A 33 -2.35 5.31 -0.31
CA PRO A 33 -1.94 4.89 1.04
C PRO A 33 -0.83 3.82 1.04
N ILE A 34 -0.67 3.09 -0.06
CA ILE A 34 0.40 2.09 -0.19
C ILE A 34 1.80 2.72 -0.17
N GLU A 35 1.95 3.98 -0.57
CA GLU A 35 3.24 4.67 -0.57
C GLU A 35 3.75 4.90 0.86
N GLN A 36 2.83 5.18 1.80
CA GLN A 36 3.15 5.29 3.23
C GLN A 36 3.49 3.92 3.83
N ALA A 37 2.74 2.88 3.49
CA ALA A 37 3.03 1.52 3.91
C ALA A 37 4.41 1.06 3.43
N PHE A 38 4.75 1.27 2.16
CA PHE A 38 6.07 0.96 1.63
C PHE A 38 7.17 1.80 2.30
N SER A 39 6.89 3.06 2.63
CA SER A 39 7.85 3.90 3.35
C SER A 39 8.12 3.37 4.76
N ALA A 40 7.09 2.91 5.48
CA ALA A 40 7.23 2.26 6.78
C ALA A 40 8.02 0.94 6.70
N ILE A 41 7.72 0.08 5.73
CA ILE A 41 8.46 -1.17 5.49
C ILE A 41 9.92 -0.87 5.19
N LYS A 42 10.22 0.03 4.25
CA LYS A 42 11.60 0.43 3.93
C LYS A 42 12.34 0.97 5.16
N ALA A 43 11.68 1.78 5.99
CA ALA A 43 12.26 2.29 7.22
C ALA A 43 12.59 1.17 8.21
N PHE A 44 11.70 0.18 8.37
CA PHE A 44 11.94 -1.00 9.20
C PHE A 44 13.14 -1.80 8.69
N LEU A 45 13.18 -2.11 7.39
CA LEU A 45 14.27 -2.88 6.78
C LEU A 45 15.62 -2.17 6.91
N ARG A 46 15.67 -0.84 6.72
CA ARG A 46 16.89 -0.04 6.92
C ARG A 46 17.42 -0.13 8.35
N ARG A 47 16.53 -0.18 9.36
CA ARG A 47 16.93 -0.34 10.76
C ARG A 47 17.43 -1.75 11.05
N ASN A 48 16.93 -2.76 10.33
CA ASN A 48 17.29 -4.16 10.48
C ASN A 48 18.23 -4.66 9.35
N TRP A 49 19.04 -3.78 8.75
CA TRP A 49 19.81 -4.08 7.53
C TRP A 49 20.83 -5.24 7.67
N LYS A 50 21.16 -5.64 8.90
CA LYS A 50 22.05 -6.77 9.20
C LYS A 50 21.33 -8.12 9.21
N ASP A 51 20.00 -8.13 9.21
CA ASP A 51 19.18 -9.33 9.12
C ASP A 51 19.05 -9.70 7.63
N ASP A 52 19.74 -10.76 7.24
CA ASP A 52 19.77 -11.31 5.87
C ASP A 52 18.66 -12.36 5.64
N GLY A 53 17.87 -12.67 6.67
CA GLY A 53 16.78 -13.62 6.58
C GLY A 53 15.56 -13.03 5.87
N LEU A 54 14.86 -13.86 5.08
CA LEU A 54 13.57 -13.48 4.48
C LEU A 54 12.49 -13.17 5.53
N SER A 55 12.64 -13.67 6.76
CA SER A 55 11.73 -13.40 7.89
C SER A 55 11.70 -11.92 8.28
N VAL A 56 12.72 -11.12 7.94
CA VAL A 56 12.70 -9.68 8.19
C VAL A 56 11.59 -8.97 7.41
N MET A 57 11.24 -9.48 6.22
CA MET A 57 10.14 -8.96 5.41
C MET A 57 8.79 -9.22 6.07
N ASP A 58 8.60 -10.45 6.57
CA ASP A 58 7.39 -10.84 7.29
C ASP A 58 7.19 -10.00 8.55
N ARG A 59 8.27 -9.79 9.32
CA ARG A 59 8.27 -8.89 10.49
C ARG A 59 7.96 -7.44 10.12
N ALA A 60 8.50 -6.96 8.99
CA ALA A 60 8.23 -5.59 8.52
C ALA A 60 6.74 -5.39 8.17
N CYS A 61 6.12 -6.39 7.53
CA CYS A 61 4.69 -6.39 7.23
C CYS A 61 3.84 -6.47 8.51
N HIS A 62 4.17 -7.37 9.43
CA HIS A 62 3.47 -7.51 10.71
C HIS A 62 3.61 -6.29 11.63
N ASN A 63 4.62 -5.44 11.41
CA ASN A 63 4.79 -4.19 12.14
C ASN A 63 3.79 -3.10 11.71
N ILE A 64 3.06 -3.29 10.61
CA ILE A 64 1.94 -2.43 10.21
C ILE A 64 0.67 -2.98 10.85
N THR A 65 0.28 -2.41 11.99
CA THR A 65 -0.98 -2.74 12.66
C THR A 65 -2.17 -2.13 11.92
N THR A 66 -3.38 -2.57 12.29
CA THR A 66 -4.64 -1.99 11.80
C THR A 66 -4.73 -0.48 12.02
N ASP A 67 -4.30 0.02 13.18
CA ASP A 67 -4.30 1.45 13.51
C ASP A 67 -3.33 2.25 12.64
N ILE A 68 -2.15 1.68 12.37
CA ILE A 68 -1.17 2.30 11.47
C ILE A 68 -1.72 2.33 10.04
N ALA A 69 -2.30 1.22 9.58
CA ALA A 69 -2.91 1.13 8.26
C ALA A 69 -4.04 2.16 8.10
N TRP A 70 -4.88 2.32 9.11
CA TRP A 70 -5.91 3.34 9.15
C TRP A 70 -5.32 4.75 9.00
N GLY A 71 -4.24 5.05 9.72
CA GLY A 71 -3.50 6.30 9.60
C GLY A 71 -3.04 6.59 8.16
N PHE A 72 -2.57 5.57 7.42
CA PHE A 72 -2.18 5.73 6.01
C PHE A 72 -3.36 6.12 5.12
N PHE A 73 -4.51 5.48 5.29
CA PHE A 73 -5.72 5.82 4.54
C PHE A 73 -6.20 7.24 4.85
N CYS A 74 -6.27 7.63 6.13
CA CYS A 74 -6.65 8.98 6.51
C CYS A 74 -5.69 10.03 5.96
N ALA A 75 -4.38 9.79 6.05
CA ALA A 75 -3.37 10.71 5.52
C ALA A 75 -3.41 10.85 3.99
N SER A 76 -3.93 9.84 3.28
CA SER A 76 -4.20 9.91 1.84
C SER A 76 -5.61 10.42 1.48
N GLY A 77 -6.39 10.91 2.46
CA GLY A 77 -7.69 11.55 2.25
C GLY A 77 -8.89 10.61 2.20
N TYR A 78 -8.71 9.33 2.55
CA TYR A 78 -9.81 8.36 2.60
C TYR A 78 -10.48 8.36 3.98
N VAL A 79 -11.81 8.40 3.97
CA VAL A 79 -12.65 8.12 5.13
C VAL A 79 -13.31 6.78 4.86
N ILE A 80 -12.88 5.75 5.60
CA ILE A 80 -13.31 4.36 5.41
C ILE A 80 -14.36 3.99 6.45
#